data_AF-A0A936JLP9-F1
#
_entry.id   AF-A0A936JLP9-F1
#
_cell.length_a   1.000
_cell.length_b   1.000
_cell.length_c   1.000
_cell.angle_alpha   90.00
_cell.angle_beta   90.00
_cell.angle_gamma   90.00
#
_symmetry.space_group_name_H-M   'P 1'
#
loop_
_entity.id
_entity.type
_entity.pdbx_description
1 polymer ?
#
loop_
_entity_poly.entity_id
_entity_poly.type
_entity_poly.pdbx_seq_one_letter_code
_entity_poly.pdbx_strand_id
1 'polypeptide(L)' 'MLVKDGFPYTLSIPLYKELGIGILKKLVNLSGLTNEEFNNL' A
#
# COMPACT_ATOMS: atom_id res chain seq x y z
N MET A 1 11.28 -5.86 5.90
CA MET A 1 11.25 -4.45 5.43
C MET A 1 11.05 -4.50 3.93
N LEU A 2 9.93 -4.00 3.41
CA LEU A 2 9.67 -3.95 1.97
C LEU A 2 10.34 -2.68 1.42
N VAL A 3 11.29 -2.83 0.50
CA VAL A 3 11.99 -1.72 -0.15
C VAL A 3 11.62 -1.75 -1.62
N LYS A 4 11.07 -0.64 -2.14
CA LYS A 4 10.79 -0.44 -3.56
C LYS A 4 11.83 0.53 -4.11
N ASP A 5 12.61 0.07 -5.08
CA ASP A 5 13.64 0.90 -5.72
C ASP A 5 13.02 2.15 -6.36
N GLY A 6 13.67 3.30 -6.17
CA GLY A 6 13.20 4.59 -6.65
C GLY A 6 12.03 5.19 -5.86
N PHE A 7 11.57 4.55 -4.77
CA PHE A 7 10.53 5.12 -3.93
C PHE A 7 11.15 6.05 -2.86
N PRO A 8 10.76 7.33 -2.78
CA PRO A 8 11.46 8.33 -1.97
C PRO A 8 11.23 8.16 -0.45
N TYR A 9 10.35 7.25 -0.04
CA TYR A 9 9.94 7.07 1.35
C TYR A 9 10.14 5.62 1.80
N THR A 10 10.61 5.44 3.03
CA THR A 10 10.51 4.14 3.71
C THR A 10 9.08 3.95 4.20
N LEU A 11 8.46 2.84 3.80
CA LEU A 11 7.08 2.54 4.15
C LEU A 11 7.04 1.40 5.19
N SER A 12 6.78 1.77 6.44
CA SER A 12 6.53 0.80 7.51
C SER A 12 5.06 0.38 7.48
N ILE A 13 4.76 -0.75 6.84
CA ILE A 13 3.42 -1.33 6.88
C ILE A 13 3.33 -2.24 8.10
N PRO A 14 2.36 -2.02 9.00
CA PRO A 14 2.14 -2.91 10.11
C PRO A 14 1.63 -4.28 9.65
N LEU A 15 2.08 -5.36 10.30
CA LEU A 15 1.74 -6.75 9.96
C LEU A 15 0.49 -7.29 10.68
N TYR A 16 -0.35 -6.43 11.26
CA TYR A 16 -1.59 -6.89 11.89
C TYR A 16 -2.59 -7.40 10.85
N LYS A 17 -3.48 -8.31 11.29
CA LYS A 17 -4.43 -9.05 10.45
C LYS A 17 -5.34 -8.17 9.59
N GLU A 18 -5.63 -6.95 10.05
CA GLU A 18 -6.48 -6.00 9.34
C GLU A 18 -5.78 -4.64 9.22
N LEU A 19 -5.73 -4.11 8.00
CA LEU A 19 -5.30 -2.74 7.77
C LEU A 19 -6.48 -1.78 7.95
N GLY A 20 -6.26 -0.71 8.70
CA GLY A 20 -7.22 0.39 8.76
C GLY A 20 -7.42 1.04 7.39
N ILE A 21 -8.65 1.46 7.11
CA ILE A 21 -9.05 2.01 5.80
C ILE A 21 -8.18 3.19 5.32
N GLY A 22 -7.69 4.03 6.23
CA GLY A 22 -6.82 5.15 5.90
C GLY A 22 -5.45 4.73 5.39
N ILE A 23 -4.86 3.70 6.01
CA ILE A 23 -3.59 3.13 5.55
C ILE A 23 -3.80 2.44 4.21
N LEU A 24 -4.84 1.60 4.10
CA LEU A 24 -5.17 0.91 2.86
C LEU A 24 -5.31 1.89 1.68
N LYS A 25 -6.10 2.95 1.84
CA LYS A 25 -6.30 3.97 0.81
C LYS A 25 -4.99 4.66 0.41
N LYS A 26 -4.12 4.94 1.39
CA LYS A 26 -2.80 5.53 1.12
C LYS A 26 -1.93 4.57 0.31
N LEU A 27 -1.95 3.27 0.60
CA LEU A 27 -1.18 2.26 -0.13
C LEU A 27 -1.65 2.10 -1.57
N VAL A 28 -2.96 2.00 -1.79
CA VAL A 28 -3.54 1.90 -3.14
C VAL A 28 -3.21 3.15 -3.96
N ASN A 29 -3.29 4.35 -3.36
CA ASN A 29 -2.92 5.58 -4.06
C ASN A 29 -1.41 5.62 -4.41
N LEU A 30 -0.55 5.16 -3.50
CA LEU A 30 0.91 5.15 -3.72
C LEU A 30 1.36 4.05 -4.69
N SER A 31 0.58 2.99 -4.88
CA SER A 31 0.88 1.94 -5.85
C SER A 31 0.54 2.36 -7.27
N GLY A 32 -0.28 3.40 -7.45
CA GLY A 32 -0.79 3.83 -8.76
C GLY A 32 -1.86 2.89 -9.32
N LEU A 33 -2.39 1.98 -8.50
CA LEU A 33 -3.48 1.10 -8.89
C LEU A 33 -4.82 1.82 -8.80
N THR A 34 -5.71 1.47 -9.72
CA THR A 34 -7.13 1.75 -9.60
C THR A 34 -7.77 0.81 -8.56
N ASN A 35 -8.96 1.18 -8.07
CA ASN A 35 -9.72 0.32 -7.17
C ASN A 35 -10.07 -1.04 -7.81
N GLU A 36 -10.31 -1.06 -9.12
CA GLU A 36 -10.64 -2.29 -9.85
C GLU A 36 -9.43 -3.22 -9.94
N GLU A 37 -8.26 -2.69 -10.30
CA GLU A 37 -7.01 -3.47 -10.30
C GLU A 37 -6.68 -3.99 -8.90
N PHE A 38 -6.87 -3.18 -7.86
CA PHE A 38 -6.63 -3.60 -6.48
C PHE A 38 -7.59 -4.71 -6.03
N ASN A 39 -8.89 -4.63 -6.36
CA ASN A 39 -9.88 -5.63 -5.97
C ASN A 39 -9.73 -6.97 -6.74
N ASN A 40 -8.93 -6.99 -7.80
CA ASN A 40 -8.67 -8.18 -8.62
C ASN A 40 -7.29 -8.84 -8.32
N LEU A 41 -6.56 -8.38 -7.30
CA LEU A 41 -5.34 -9.00 -6.77
C LEU A 41 -5.65 -10.13 -5.78
#